data_AF-A0A1E2YIZ8-F1
#
_entry.id   AF-A0A1E2YIZ8-F1
#
_cell.length_a   1.000
_cell.length_b   1.000
_cell.length_c   1.000
_cell.angle_alpha   90.00
_cell.angle_beta   90.00
_cell.angle_gamma   90.00
#
_symmetry.space_group_name_H-M   'P 1'
#
loop_
_entity.id
_entity.type
_entity.pdbx_description
1 polymer ?
#
loop_
_entity_poly.entity_id
_entity_poly.type
_entity_poly.pdbx_seq_one_letter_code
_entity_poly.pdbx_strand_id
1 'polypeptide(L)'
;MKHRKVTLSAVLLWGVVAYALALLTYCTMKSVLSASADNISAFGSILGACGAFFAAFVATYLFNDWRLQASFDLKKQHVNEISYLLAQSYDELHKMEEILENLKNVKDYKILYEKYYSFKANDLRDEFYSKQLNVKMLDRLNKSQNEIFVVYAKYQNHLVYLVDNFNRIQKSYIRYYDKFNSEMGNAERILMLNKGSFPKYILPSEKNAEEVGLLNTHIYLPIQFEKEDISYTFNNIFELIKKLSEIYKDLEAKVLDSIDLTKND
;
A
#
# COMPACT_ATOMS: atom_id res chain seq x y z
N MET A 1 -4.43 1.93 25.11
CA MET A 1 -5.86 2.40 25.14
C MET A 1 -6.68 2.00 26.38
N LYS A 2 -6.60 0.76 26.91
CA LYS A 2 -7.45 0.31 28.05
C LYS A 2 -7.28 1.15 29.33
N HIS A 3 -6.04 1.55 29.64
CA HIS A 3 -5.70 2.31 30.86
C HIS A 3 -6.23 3.77 30.87
N ARG A 4 -6.41 4.40 29.69
CA ARG A 4 -6.92 5.78 29.55
C ARG A 4 -8.44 5.89 29.72
N LYS A 5 -9.19 4.86 29.32
CA LYS A 5 -10.65 4.83 29.53
C LYS A 5 -11.01 4.71 31.02
N VAL A 6 -10.26 3.90 31.77
CA VAL A 6 -10.46 3.72 33.22
C VAL A 6 -10.23 5.03 33.99
N THR A 7 -9.26 5.85 33.56
CA THR A 7 -8.94 7.14 34.19
C THR A 7 -10.01 8.21 33.93
N LEU A 8 -10.55 8.33 32.70
CA LEU A 8 -11.64 9.28 32.42
C LEU A 8 -12.94 8.89 33.16
N SER A 9 -13.31 7.61 33.16
CA SER A 9 -14.50 7.14 33.89
C SER A 9 -14.39 7.40 35.39
N ALA A 10 -13.20 7.23 35.97
CA ALA A 10 -12.95 7.58 37.37
C ALA A 10 -13.07 9.09 37.62
N VAL A 11 -12.52 9.94 36.74
CA VAL A 11 -12.62 11.40 36.85
C VAL A 11 -14.07 11.89 36.76
N LEU A 12 -14.86 11.32 35.84
CA LEU A 12 -16.29 11.64 35.73
C LEU A 12 -17.08 11.18 36.96
N LEU A 13 -16.79 9.98 37.48
CA LEU A 13 -17.38 9.48 38.72
C LEU A 13 -17.09 10.42 39.89
N TRP A 14 -15.85 10.86 40.06
CA TRP A 14 -15.47 11.82 41.09
C TRP A 14 -16.12 13.19 40.90
N GLY A 15 -16.34 13.62 39.66
CA GLY A 15 -17.15 14.81 39.35
C GLY A 15 -18.59 14.69 39.85
N VAL A 16 -19.24 13.53 39.65
CA VAL A 16 -20.60 13.25 40.17
C VAL A 16 -20.61 13.24 41.70
N VAL A 17 -19.62 12.61 42.33
CA VAL A 17 -19.48 12.58 43.79
C VAL A 17 -19.30 14.00 44.36
N ALA A 18 -18.42 14.81 43.75
CA ALA A 18 -18.21 16.20 44.15
C ALA A 18 -19.47 17.05 44.00
N TYR A 19 -20.24 16.86 42.92
CA TYR A 19 -21.53 17.54 42.72
C TYR A 19 -22.57 17.14 43.77
N ALA A 20 -22.66 15.85 44.13
CA ALA A 20 -23.55 15.38 45.18
C ALA A 20 -23.17 15.96 46.57
N LEU A 21 -21.87 16.02 46.89
CA LEU A 21 -21.37 16.66 48.11
C LEU A 21 -21.65 18.16 48.15
N ALA A 22 -21.50 18.85 47.02
CA ALA A 22 -21.83 20.26 46.88
C ALA A 22 -23.33 20.52 47.12
N LEU A 23 -24.22 19.69 46.55
CA LEU A 23 -25.66 19.76 46.79
C LEU A 23 -26.01 19.49 48.26
N LEU A 24 -25.39 18.49 48.88
CA LEU A 24 -25.59 18.20 50.29
C LEU A 24 -25.18 19.38 51.16
N THR A 25 -24.03 19.98 50.88
CA THR A 25 -23.49 21.14 51.61
C THR A 25 -24.40 22.36 51.44
N TYR A 26 -24.91 22.62 50.22
CA TYR A 26 -25.91 23.65 49.96
C TYR A 26 -27.18 23.44 50.80
N CYS A 27 -27.72 22.22 50.82
CA CYS A 27 -28.91 21.87 51.60
C CYS A 27 -28.67 22.06 53.12
N THR A 28 -27.51 21.66 53.63
CA THR A 28 -27.15 21.85 55.04
C THR A 28 -26.99 23.33 55.39
N MET A 29 -26.31 24.12 54.55
CA MET A 29 -26.15 25.57 54.76
C MET A 29 -27.49 26.30 54.79
N LYS A 30 -28.41 25.94 53.89
CA LYS A 30 -29.72 26.58 53.77
C LYS A 30 -30.70 26.16 54.88
N SER A 31 -30.79 24.86 55.15
CA SER A 31 -31.84 24.30 56.00
C SER A 31 -31.45 24.11 57.47
N VAL A 32 -30.17 23.87 57.76
CA VAL A 32 -29.69 23.58 59.12
C VAL A 32 -29.00 24.77 59.75
N LEU A 33 -28.15 25.46 58.97
CA LEU A 33 -27.32 26.57 59.47
C LEU A 33 -27.94 27.95 59.24
N SER A 34 -29.06 28.04 58.52
CA SER A 34 -29.72 29.29 58.12
C SER A 34 -28.74 30.35 57.59
N ALA A 35 -27.76 29.91 56.80
CA ALA A 35 -26.68 30.76 56.30
C ALA A 35 -27.24 31.92 55.44
N SER A 36 -26.60 33.09 55.54
CA SER A 36 -26.98 34.27 54.76
C SER A 36 -26.84 34.03 53.25
N ALA A 37 -27.60 34.80 52.46
CA ALA A 37 -27.57 34.75 51.01
C ALA A 37 -26.16 34.99 50.43
N ASP A 38 -25.38 35.86 51.07
CA ASP A 38 -24.01 36.19 50.64
C ASP A 38 -23.07 34.98 50.75
N ASN A 39 -23.17 34.21 51.83
CA ASN A 39 -22.35 33.00 52.03
C ASN A 39 -22.69 31.90 51.02
N ILE A 40 -23.99 31.75 50.71
CA ILE A 40 -24.47 30.80 49.70
C ILE A 40 -24.00 31.23 48.30
N SER A 41 -24.05 32.53 48.00
CA SER A 41 -23.58 33.10 46.74
C SER A 41 -22.07 32.93 46.54
N ALA A 42 -21.28 33.18 47.59
CA ALA A 42 -19.83 32.99 47.57
C ALA A 42 -19.44 31.51 47.33
N PHE A 43 -20.12 30.57 48.01
CA PHE A 43 -19.94 29.13 47.79
C PHE A 43 -20.30 28.72 46.35
N GLY A 44 -21.45 29.19 45.84
CA GLY A 44 -21.87 28.97 44.45
C GLY A 44 -20.85 29.51 43.44
N SER A 45 -20.24 30.66 43.73
CA SER A 45 -19.21 31.27 42.87
C SER A 45 -17.91 30.44 42.84
N ILE A 46 -17.46 29.93 44.00
CA ILE A 46 -16.28 29.04 44.08
C ILE A 46 -16.56 27.73 43.35
N LEU A 47 -17.73 27.12 43.57
CA LEU A 47 -18.14 25.91 42.84
C LEU A 47 -18.25 26.14 41.34
N GLY A 48 -18.78 27.30 40.92
CA GLY A 48 -18.86 27.70 39.51
C GLY A 48 -17.46 27.82 38.88
N ALA A 49 -16.51 28.42 39.59
CA ALA A 49 -15.12 28.49 39.15
C ALA A 49 -14.48 27.09 39.04
N CYS A 50 -14.64 26.23 40.05
CA CYS A 50 -14.18 24.84 40.00
C CYS A 50 -14.82 24.05 38.84
N GLY A 51 -16.12 24.24 38.61
CA GLY A 51 -16.86 23.64 37.50
C GLY A 51 -16.32 24.09 36.13
N ALA A 52 -15.98 25.37 35.97
CA ALA A 52 -15.39 25.90 34.74
C ALA A 52 -14.01 25.28 34.45
N PHE A 53 -13.13 25.17 35.46
CA PHE A 53 -11.83 24.50 35.30
C PHE A 53 -11.98 23.01 34.99
N PHE A 54 -12.91 22.32 35.66
CA PHE A 54 -13.20 20.92 35.39
C PHE A 54 -13.72 20.72 33.96
N ALA A 55 -14.65 21.56 33.51
CA ALA A 55 -15.16 21.52 32.14
C ALA A 55 -14.05 21.78 31.11
N ALA A 56 -13.18 22.76 31.35
CA ALA A 56 -12.04 23.04 30.48
C ALA A 56 -11.04 21.87 30.42
N PHE A 57 -10.78 21.21 31.55
CA PHE A 57 -9.95 20.00 31.61
C PHE A 57 -10.56 18.86 30.80
N VAL A 58 -11.84 18.54 31.03
CA VAL A 58 -12.55 17.47 30.30
C VAL A 58 -12.60 17.79 28.80
N ALA A 59 -12.89 19.03 28.42
CA ALA A 59 -12.92 19.45 27.02
C ALA A 59 -11.55 19.27 26.34
N THR A 60 -10.46 19.67 27.02
CA THR A 60 -9.09 19.47 26.51
C THR A 60 -8.75 17.99 26.35
N TYR A 61 -9.16 17.17 27.32
CA TYR A 61 -8.95 15.72 27.28
C TYR A 61 -9.70 15.08 26.09
N LEU A 62 -10.99 15.37 25.94
CA LEU A 62 -11.82 14.87 24.84
C LEU A 62 -11.30 15.34 23.47
N PHE A 63 -10.84 16.59 23.38
CA PHE A 63 -10.29 17.13 22.14
C PHE A 63 -9.00 16.40 21.73
N ASN A 64 -8.11 16.10 22.69
CA ASN A 64 -6.89 15.36 22.41
C ASN A 64 -7.16 13.93 21.93
N ASP A 65 -8.10 13.22 22.57
CA ASP A 65 -8.50 11.87 22.15
C ASP A 65 -9.16 11.89 20.76
N TRP A 66 -10.05 12.86 20.49
CA TRP A 66 -10.65 13.03 19.17
C TRP A 66 -9.60 13.32 18.09
N ARG A 67 -8.63 14.20 18.37
CA ARG A 67 -7.55 14.53 17.43
C ARG A 67 -6.70 13.30 17.09
N LEU A 68 -6.38 12.47 18.08
CA LEU A 68 -5.63 11.23 17.87
C LEU A 68 -6.42 10.25 16.99
N GLN A 69 -7.71 10.07 17.30
CA GLN A 69 -8.58 9.21 16.51
C GLN A 69 -8.72 9.70 15.07
N ALA A 70 -9.00 10.99 14.86
CA ALA A 70 -9.12 11.59 13.53
C ALA A 70 -7.82 11.45 12.71
N SER A 71 -6.66 11.64 13.36
CA SER A 71 -5.37 11.41 12.69
C SER A 71 -5.17 9.96 12.30
N PHE A 72 -5.56 9.00 13.16
CA PHE A 72 -5.46 7.58 12.85
C PHE A 72 -6.40 7.17 11.70
N ASP A 73 -7.63 7.67 11.70
CA ASP A 73 -8.61 7.41 10.65
C ASP A 73 -8.12 7.95 9.29
N LEU A 74 -7.52 9.15 9.26
CA LEU A 74 -6.88 9.70 8.06
C LEU A 74 -5.69 8.86 7.58
N LYS A 75 -4.81 8.42 8.50
CA LYS A 75 -3.71 7.50 8.14
C LYS A 75 -4.23 6.23 7.51
N LYS A 76 -5.24 5.61 8.12
CA LYS A 76 -5.89 4.39 7.63
C LYS A 76 -6.46 4.57 6.23
N GLN A 77 -7.10 5.72 5.95
CA GLN A 77 -7.59 6.02 4.62
C GLN A 77 -6.45 6.03 3.58
N HIS A 78 -5.39 6.79 3.83
CA HIS A 78 -4.26 6.85 2.90
C HIS A 78 -3.56 5.51 2.73
N VAL A 79 -3.36 4.77 3.82
CA VAL A 79 -2.80 3.41 3.77
C VAL A 79 -3.66 2.50 2.91
N ASN A 80 -4.98 2.47 3.10
CA ASN A 80 -5.87 1.62 2.30
C ASN A 80 -5.79 1.96 0.80
N GLU A 81 -5.77 3.25 0.45
CA GLU A 81 -5.69 3.67 -0.96
C GLU A 81 -4.36 3.27 -1.60
N ILE A 82 -3.25 3.37 -0.85
CA ILE A 82 -1.92 2.96 -1.32
C ILE A 82 -1.84 1.43 -1.42
N SER A 83 -2.31 0.71 -0.40
CA SER A 83 -2.31 -0.76 -0.37
C SER A 83 -3.14 -1.37 -1.49
N TYR A 84 -4.26 -0.76 -1.87
CA TYR A 84 -5.05 -1.20 -3.02
C TYR A 84 -4.23 -1.13 -4.31
N LEU A 85 -3.55 -0.01 -4.54
CA LEU A 85 -2.67 0.17 -5.70
C LEU A 85 -1.49 -0.81 -5.68
N LEU A 86 -0.89 -1.04 -4.51
CA LEU A 86 0.17 -2.03 -4.35
C LEU A 86 -0.32 -3.43 -4.72
N ALA A 87 -1.49 -3.85 -4.24
CA ALA A 87 -2.08 -5.14 -4.58
C ALA A 87 -2.32 -5.30 -6.10
N GLN A 88 -2.81 -4.26 -6.77
CA GLN A 88 -2.95 -4.26 -8.24
C GLN A 88 -1.60 -4.42 -8.93
N SER A 89 -0.58 -3.69 -8.47
CA SER A 89 0.76 -3.78 -9.05
C SER A 89 1.43 -5.13 -8.81
N TYR A 90 1.17 -5.76 -7.66
CA TYR A 90 1.69 -7.08 -7.32
C TYR A 90 1.10 -8.17 -8.23
N ASP A 91 -0.21 -8.11 -8.48
CA ASP A 91 -0.88 -9.05 -9.38
C ASP A 91 -0.34 -8.94 -10.82
N GLU A 92 -0.16 -7.72 -11.33
CA GLU A 92 0.46 -7.49 -12.64
C GLU A 92 1.92 -7.95 -12.69
N LEU A 93 2.71 -7.68 -11.65
CA LEU A 93 4.08 -8.17 -11.52
C LEU A 93 4.15 -9.70 -11.57
N HIS A 94 3.29 -10.37 -10.80
CA HIS A 94 3.27 -11.83 -10.73
C HIS A 94 2.90 -12.48 -12.07
N LYS A 95 1.91 -11.93 -12.78
CA LYS A 95 1.54 -12.38 -14.13
C LYS A 95 2.70 -12.20 -15.12
N MET A 96 3.37 -11.05 -15.10
CA MET A 96 4.53 -10.80 -15.96
C MET A 96 5.68 -11.77 -15.66
N GLU A 97 5.97 -12.00 -14.38
CA GLU A 97 7.00 -12.94 -13.93
C GLU A 97 6.70 -14.37 -14.39
N GLU A 98 5.46 -14.85 -14.23
CA GLU A 98 5.04 -16.18 -14.69
C GLU A 98 5.29 -16.36 -16.20
N ILE A 99 4.91 -15.35 -17.01
CA ILE A 99 5.12 -15.39 -18.46
C ILE A 99 6.61 -15.46 -18.77
N LEU A 100 7.42 -14.60 -18.15
CA LEU A 100 8.85 -14.52 -18.42
C LEU A 100 9.60 -15.78 -18.00
N GLU A 101 9.27 -16.38 -16.85
CA GLU A 101 9.89 -17.63 -16.40
C GLU A 101 9.61 -18.79 -17.36
N ASN A 102 8.41 -18.83 -17.95
CA ASN A 102 8.12 -19.79 -19.00
C ASN A 102 8.97 -19.50 -20.25
N LEU A 103 8.96 -18.25 -20.74
CA LEU A 103 9.69 -17.84 -21.94
C LEU A 103 11.21 -17.96 -21.83
N LYS A 104 11.77 -18.04 -20.62
CA LYS A 104 13.20 -18.24 -20.35
C LYS A 104 13.80 -19.44 -21.10
N ASN A 105 12.98 -20.47 -21.32
CA ASN A 105 13.39 -21.73 -21.92
C ASN A 105 13.06 -21.81 -23.44
N VAL A 106 12.78 -20.68 -24.08
CA VAL A 106 12.38 -20.66 -25.51
C VAL A 106 13.49 -21.12 -26.46
N LYS A 107 14.75 -21.17 -26.01
CA LYS A 107 15.85 -21.80 -26.75
C LYS A 107 15.74 -23.32 -26.80
N ASP A 108 15.31 -23.90 -25.69
CA ASP A 108 15.32 -25.35 -25.49
C ASP A 108 13.98 -25.96 -25.90
N TYR A 109 12.89 -25.21 -25.73
CA TYR A 109 11.52 -25.68 -25.92
C TYR A 109 10.70 -24.73 -26.78
N LYS A 110 9.84 -25.31 -27.63
CA LYS A 110 8.79 -24.57 -28.35
C LYS A 110 7.68 -24.17 -27.38
N ILE A 111 7.46 -22.87 -27.19
CA ILE A 111 6.48 -22.33 -26.22
C ILE A 111 5.38 -21.60 -27.00
N LEU A 112 4.28 -22.29 -27.27
CA LEU A 112 3.10 -21.70 -27.90
C LEU A 112 1.93 -21.70 -26.92
N TYR A 113 1.62 -20.51 -26.41
CA TYR A 113 0.48 -20.31 -25.53
C TYR A 113 -0.27 -19.02 -25.86
N GLU A 114 -1.56 -19.18 -26.17
CA GLU A 114 -2.44 -18.10 -26.60
C GLU A 114 -2.68 -17.05 -25.50
N LYS A 115 -2.65 -17.46 -24.22
CA LYS A 115 -2.78 -16.50 -23.12
C LYS A 115 -1.63 -15.51 -23.08
N TYR A 116 -0.40 -15.93 -23.35
CA TYR A 116 0.75 -15.03 -23.40
C TYR A 116 0.69 -14.09 -24.61
N TYR A 117 0.11 -14.58 -25.72
CA TYR A 117 -0.07 -13.81 -26.94
C TYR A 117 -1.07 -12.68 -26.74
N SER A 118 -2.20 -12.99 -26.07
CA SER A 118 -3.31 -12.07 -25.82
C SER A 118 -3.18 -11.22 -24.56
N PHE A 119 -2.27 -11.57 -23.65
CA PHE A 119 -1.99 -10.80 -22.43
C PHE A 119 -1.64 -9.35 -22.78
N LYS A 120 -1.97 -8.39 -21.92
CA LYS A 120 -1.50 -7.01 -22.06
C LYS A 120 -1.18 -6.53 -20.65
N ALA A 121 0.08 -6.21 -20.40
CA ALA A 121 0.48 -5.66 -19.11
C ALA A 121 -0.28 -4.35 -18.87
N ASN A 122 -0.90 -4.21 -17.71
CA ASN A 122 -1.56 -2.96 -17.37
C ASN A 122 -0.52 -1.90 -17.02
N ASP A 123 -0.64 -0.73 -17.63
CA ASP A 123 0.25 0.40 -17.35
C ASP A 123 -0.31 1.23 -16.21
N LEU A 124 0.17 0.95 -14.99
CA LEU A 124 -0.32 1.58 -13.76
C LEU A 124 0.25 3.00 -13.53
N ARG A 125 0.94 3.59 -14.51
CA ARG A 125 1.62 4.88 -14.34
C ARG A 125 0.69 5.97 -13.80
N ASP A 126 -0.49 6.12 -14.40
CA ASP A 126 -1.42 7.18 -14.05
C ASP A 126 -2.03 6.97 -12.66
N GLU A 127 -2.32 5.73 -12.30
CA GLU A 127 -2.78 5.34 -10.97
C GLU A 127 -1.72 5.69 -9.92
N PHE A 128 -0.44 5.37 -10.18
CA PHE A 128 0.66 5.77 -9.31
C PHE A 128 0.80 7.30 -9.22
N TYR A 129 0.74 8.03 -10.33
CA TYR A 129 0.78 9.49 -10.30
C TYR A 129 -0.36 10.09 -9.47
N SER A 130 -1.58 9.57 -9.62
CA SER A 130 -2.76 10.06 -8.91
C SER A 130 -2.67 9.90 -7.38
N LYS A 131 -1.88 8.93 -6.89
CA LYS A 131 -1.72 8.63 -5.46
C LYS A 131 -0.49 9.26 -4.82
N GLN A 132 0.35 9.97 -5.56
CA GLN A 132 1.55 10.63 -5.01
C GLN A 132 1.24 11.59 -3.84
N LEU A 133 0.13 12.34 -3.94
CA LEU A 133 -0.26 13.26 -2.86
C LEU A 133 -0.60 12.49 -1.58
N ASN A 134 -1.28 11.35 -1.70
CA ASN A 134 -1.66 10.53 -0.55
C ASN A 134 -0.44 9.97 0.16
N VAL A 135 0.57 9.53 -0.59
CA VAL A 135 1.84 9.07 -0.03
C VAL A 135 2.55 10.20 0.72
N LYS A 136 2.61 11.41 0.13
CA LYS A 136 3.18 12.59 0.81
C LYS A 136 2.40 12.99 2.05
N MET A 137 1.07 12.85 2.04
CA MET A 137 0.23 13.08 3.22
C MET A 137 0.53 12.06 4.31
N LEU A 138 0.69 10.78 3.94
CA LEU A 138 1.06 9.72 4.88
C LEU A 138 2.42 10.01 5.54
N ASP A 139 3.43 10.41 4.78
CA ASP A 139 4.74 10.81 5.32
C ASP A 139 4.62 11.95 6.34
N ARG A 140 3.79 12.96 6.06
CA ARG A 140 3.54 14.08 6.99
C ARG A 140 2.85 13.62 8.26
N LEU A 141 1.85 12.75 8.15
CA LEU A 141 1.13 12.19 9.30
C LEU A 141 2.04 11.26 10.14
N ASN A 142 3.02 10.62 9.52
CA ASN A 142 4.01 9.78 10.19
C ASN A 142 5.24 10.53 10.69
N LYS A 143 5.44 11.78 10.27
CA LYS A 143 6.66 12.57 10.52
C LYS A 143 7.92 11.88 10.00
N SER A 144 7.80 11.05 8.96
CA SER A 144 8.84 10.19 8.40
C SER A 144 9.74 10.86 7.36
N GLN A 145 9.80 12.20 7.32
CA GLN A 145 10.71 12.97 6.44
C GLN A 145 10.80 12.48 4.96
N ASN A 146 9.68 12.09 4.36
CA ASN A 146 9.57 11.57 2.98
C ASN A 146 10.12 10.15 2.75
N GLU A 147 10.39 9.37 3.80
CA GLU A 147 10.88 8.00 3.64
C GLU A 147 9.94 7.11 2.81
N ILE A 148 8.62 7.21 3.01
CA ILE A 148 7.66 6.38 2.27
C ILE A 148 7.61 6.84 0.81
N PHE A 149 7.57 8.16 0.58
CA PHE A 149 7.53 8.75 -0.75
C PHE A 149 8.77 8.39 -1.59
N VAL A 150 9.97 8.36 -0.99
CA VAL A 150 11.19 7.98 -1.71
C VAL A 150 11.11 6.53 -2.21
N VAL A 151 10.69 5.59 -1.35
CA VAL A 151 10.54 4.18 -1.75
C VAL A 151 9.41 4.02 -2.78
N TYR A 152 8.31 4.76 -2.61
CA TYR A 152 7.21 4.80 -3.56
C TYR A 152 7.62 5.28 -4.95
N ALA A 153 8.33 6.40 -5.03
CA ALA A 153 8.83 6.94 -6.29
C ALA A 153 9.83 5.97 -6.96
N LYS A 154 10.69 5.34 -6.16
CA LYS A 154 11.60 4.30 -6.64
C LYS A 154 10.83 3.11 -7.23
N TYR A 155 9.81 2.60 -6.53
CA TYR A 155 8.96 1.52 -7.01
C TYR A 155 8.27 1.89 -8.32
N GLN A 156 7.62 3.05 -8.37
CA GLN A 156 6.96 3.57 -9.57
C GLN A 156 7.91 3.59 -10.76
N ASN A 157 9.10 4.19 -10.60
CA ASN A 157 10.09 4.25 -11.67
C ASN A 157 10.48 2.86 -12.19
N HIS A 158 10.80 1.93 -11.29
CA HIS A 158 11.19 0.57 -11.69
C HIS A 158 10.06 -0.18 -12.39
N LEU A 159 8.81 0.00 -11.94
CA LEU A 159 7.63 -0.60 -12.57
C LEU A 159 7.45 -0.10 -14.01
N VAL A 160 7.65 1.19 -14.28
CA VAL A 160 7.58 1.74 -15.64
C VAL A 160 8.58 1.03 -16.57
N TYR A 161 9.84 0.94 -16.14
CA TYR A 161 10.86 0.27 -16.93
C TYR A 161 10.57 -1.23 -17.10
N LEU A 162 9.99 -1.88 -16.09
CA LEU A 162 9.57 -3.27 -16.22
C LEU A 162 8.50 -3.42 -17.31
N VAL A 163 7.45 -2.61 -17.27
CA VAL A 163 6.34 -2.65 -18.23
C VAL A 163 6.85 -2.37 -19.66
N ASP A 164 7.71 -1.36 -19.84
CA ASP A 164 8.27 -1.04 -21.16
C ASP A 164 9.11 -2.20 -21.73
N ASN A 165 9.96 -2.82 -20.91
CA ASN A 165 10.79 -3.96 -21.33
C ASN A 165 9.94 -5.22 -21.55
N PHE A 166 8.94 -5.47 -20.70
CA PHE A 166 8.00 -6.56 -20.88
C PHE A 166 7.23 -6.42 -22.20
N ASN A 167 6.71 -5.22 -22.50
CA ASN A 167 6.01 -4.95 -23.75
C ASN A 167 6.89 -5.19 -24.98
N ARG A 168 8.20 -4.91 -24.91
CA ARG A 168 9.16 -5.25 -25.99
C ARG A 168 9.29 -6.77 -26.17
N ILE A 169 9.43 -7.52 -25.07
CA ILE A 169 9.49 -8.98 -25.09
C ILE A 169 8.19 -9.54 -25.65
N GLN A 170 7.05 -9.03 -25.21
CA GLN A 170 5.74 -9.45 -25.68
C GLN A 170 5.56 -9.23 -27.19
N LYS A 171 5.96 -8.08 -27.72
CA LYS A 171 5.97 -7.83 -29.18
C LYS A 171 6.83 -8.85 -29.94
N SER A 172 7.90 -9.33 -29.33
CA SER A 172 8.78 -10.34 -29.93
C SER A 172 8.17 -11.73 -29.86
N TYR A 173 7.51 -12.03 -28.73
CA TYR A 173 6.75 -13.25 -28.56
C TYR A 173 5.57 -13.34 -29.54
N ILE A 174 4.87 -12.24 -29.82
CA ILE A 174 3.81 -12.18 -30.83
C ILE A 174 4.36 -12.57 -32.21
N ARG A 175 5.49 -12.00 -32.65
CA ARG A 175 6.12 -12.37 -33.92
C ARG A 175 6.54 -13.84 -33.96
N TYR A 176 7.18 -14.30 -32.87
CA TYR A 176 7.55 -15.70 -32.69
C TYR A 176 6.32 -16.61 -32.83
N TYR A 177 5.22 -16.28 -32.13
CA TYR A 177 3.99 -17.05 -32.13
C TYR A 177 3.35 -17.09 -33.52
N ASP A 178 3.21 -15.95 -34.18
CA ASP A 178 2.61 -15.83 -35.51
C ASP A 178 3.39 -16.65 -36.55
N LYS A 179 4.72 -16.54 -36.52
CA LYS A 179 5.62 -17.29 -37.40
C LYS A 179 5.43 -18.80 -37.20
N PHE A 180 5.56 -19.27 -35.96
CA PHE A 180 5.39 -20.68 -35.64
C PHE A 180 3.99 -21.20 -35.95
N ASN A 181 2.95 -20.38 -35.78
CA ASN A 181 1.57 -20.76 -36.08
C ASN A 181 1.29 -20.82 -37.60
N SER A 182 1.94 -19.97 -38.40
CA SER A 182 1.83 -19.96 -39.86
C SER A 182 2.47 -21.19 -40.52
N GLU A 183 3.53 -21.72 -39.91
CA GLU A 183 4.27 -22.89 -40.41
C GLU A 183 3.76 -24.23 -39.84
N MET A 184 2.82 -24.17 -38.90
CA MET A 184 2.29 -25.33 -38.22
C MET A 184 1.32 -26.11 -39.12
N GLY A 185 1.57 -27.40 -39.30
CA GLY A 185 0.64 -28.30 -39.99
C GLY A 185 -0.67 -28.51 -39.21
N ASN A 186 -1.75 -28.87 -39.91
CA ASN A 186 -3.07 -29.08 -39.30
C ASN A 186 -3.07 -30.11 -38.16
N ALA A 187 -2.27 -31.17 -38.26
CA ALA A 187 -2.16 -32.19 -37.22
C ALA A 187 -1.54 -31.65 -35.91
N GLU A 188 -0.49 -30.84 -36.01
CA GLU A 188 0.13 -30.16 -34.86
C GLU A 188 -0.83 -29.15 -34.23
N ARG A 189 -1.59 -28.42 -35.05
CA ARG A 189 -2.58 -27.44 -34.59
C ARG A 189 -3.72 -28.09 -33.80
N ILE A 190 -4.24 -29.23 -34.26
CA ILE A 190 -5.27 -30.01 -33.53
C ILE A 190 -4.72 -30.52 -32.19
N LEU A 191 -3.46 -30.95 -32.16
CA LEU A 191 -2.77 -31.37 -30.92
C LEU A 191 -2.64 -30.22 -29.91
N MET A 192 -2.32 -29.01 -30.39
CA MET A 192 -2.25 -27.79 -29.58
C MET A 192 -3.61 -27.40 -28.99
N LEU A 193 -4.68 -27.40 -29.81
CA LEU A 193 -6.04 -27.05 -29.37
C LEU A 193 -6.57 -28.04 -28.32
N ASN A 194 -6.27 -29.32 -28.44
CA ASN A 194 -6.75 -30.35 -27.50
C ASN A 194 -5.96 -30.43 -26.18
N LYS A 195 -4.70 -29.99 -26.15
CA LYS A 195 -3.84 -30.04 -24.95
C LYS A 195 -3.63 -28.70 -24.25
N GLY A 196 -4.02 -27.58 -24.87
CA GLY A 196 -3.90 -26.23 -24.32
C GLY A 196 -2.46 -25.71 -24.15
N SER A 197 -1.45 -26.55 -24.40
CA SER A 197 -0.02 -26.21 -24.45
C SER A 197 0.71 -27.33 -25.20
N PHE A 198 1.77 -27.02 -25.95
CA PHE A 198 2.67 -28.06 -26.43
C PHE A 198 3.41 -28.64 -25.22
N PRO A 199 3.53 -29.98 -25.10
CA PRO A 199 4.44 -30.57 -24.12
C PRO A 199 5.87 -30.13 -24.46
N LYS A 200 6.72 -30.02 -23.41
CA LYS A 200 8.15 -29.63 -23.37
C LYS A 200 9.13 -30.32 -24.37
N TYR A 201 8.67 -30.89 -25.48
CA TYR A 201 9.43 -31.88 -26.26
C TYR A 201 9.46 -31.61 -27.76
N ILE A 202 9.61 -30.35 -28.19
CA ILE A 202 10.07 -30.05 -29.55
C ILE A 202 11.20 -29.02 -29.45
N LEU A 203 12.41 -29.44 -29.84
CA LEU A 203 13.55 -28.55 -30.06
C LEU A 203 13.15 -27.53 -31.14
N PRO A 204 13.12 -26.21 -30.83
CA PRO A 204 12.78 -25.17 -31.80
C PRO A 204 13.76 -25.07 -32.99
N SER A 205 14.96 -25.65 -32.83
CA SER A 205 16.18 -25.28 -33.56
C SER A 205 16.32 -25.82 -34.98
N GLU A 206 15.27 -26.39 -35.60
CA GLU A 206 15.34 -26.83 -37.00
C GLU A 206 14.64 -25.89 -37.99
N LYS A 207 13.76 -24.96 -37.55
CA LYS A 207 12.99 -24.10 -38.49
C LYS A 207 12.91 -22.60 -38.20
N ASN A 208 13.07 -22.12 -36.96
CA ASN A 208 12.85 -20.70 -36.60
C ASN A 208 13.94 -20.11 -35.67
N ALA A 209 15.20 -20.30 -36.04
CA ALA A 209 16.34 -19.84 -35.25
C ALA A 209 16.36 -18.30 -35.08
N GLU A 210 15.85 -17.55 -36.06
CA GLU A 210 15.83 -16.08 -36.03
C GLU A 210 14.86 -15.53 -34.98
N GLU A 211 13.59 -15.93 -35.00
CA GLU A 211 12.59 -15.46 -34.03
C GLU A 211 12.89 -15.94 -32.61
N VAL A 212 13.37 -17.18 -32.46
CA VAL A 212 13.87 -17.70 -31.17
C VAL A 212 15.05 -16.85 -30.67
N GLY A 213 16.00 -16.54 -31.56
CA GLY A 213 17.17 -15.72 -31.26
C GLY A 213 16.80 -14.29 -30.85
N LEU A 214 15.88 -13.66 -31.57
CA LEU A 214 15.38 -12.32 -31.28
C LEU A 214 14.63 -12.26 -29.94
N LEU A 215 13.68 -13.18 -29.72
CA LEU A 215 12.95 -13.24 -28.45
C LEU A 215 13.90 -13.47 -27.28
N ASN A 216 14.82 -14.41 -27.42
CA ASN A 216 15.81 -14.65 -26.39
C ASN A 216 16.70 -13.43 -26.14
N THR A 217 17.14 -12.74 -27.19
CA THR A 217 17.95 -11.52 -27.06
C THR A 217 17.20 -10.45 -26.27
N HIS A 218 15.90 -10.27 -26.52
CA HIS A 218 15.10 -9.29 -25.78
C HIS A 218 14.84 -9.67 -24.32
N ILE A 219 14.72 -10.97 -24.00
CA ILE A 219 14.57 -11.47 -22.61
C ILE A 219 15.83 -11.16 -21.79
N TYR A 220 17.01 -11.37 -22.38
CA TYR A 220 18.30 -11.19 -21.72
C TYR A 220 18.97 -9.84 -22.05
N LEU A 221 18.22 -8.88 -22.62
CA LEU A 221 18.77 -7.57 -22.91
C LEU A 221 19.02 -6.81 -21.60
N PRO A 222 20.21 -6.23 -21.39
CA PRO A 222 20.47 -5.38 -20.24
C PRO A 222 19.50 -4.19 -20.18
N ILE A 223 19.10 -3.83 -18.97
CA ILE A 223 18.21 -2.70 -18.71
C ILE A 223 19.00 -1.66 -17.95
N GLN A 224 19.07 -0.45 -18.50
CA GLN A 224 19.75 0.69 -17.89
C GLN A 224 18.84 1.91 -17.91
N PHE A 225 18.77 2.60 -16.78
CA PHE A 225 18.07 3.86 -16.67
C PHE A 225 18.63 4.73 -15.55
N GLU A 226 18.39 6.04 -15.63
CA GLU A 226 18.87 7.01 -14.67
C GLU A 226 17.70 7.76 -14.04
N LYS A 227 17.71 7.87 -12.70
CA LYS A 227 16.75 8.68 -11.95
C LYS A 227 17.40 9.29 -10.73
N GLU A 228 17.19 10.59 -10.54
CA GLU A 228 17.69 11.35 -9.38
C GLU A 228 19.20 11.20 -9.20
N ASP A 229 19.95 11.32 -10.30
CA ASP A 229 21.41 11.16 -10.37
C ASP A 229 21.93 9.75 -9.98
N ILE A 230 21.03 8.77 -9.89
CA ILE A 230 21.35 7.36 -9.65
C ILE A 230 21.18 6.59 -10.96
N SER A 231 22.26 5.96 -11.41
CA SER A 231 22.23 5.01 -12.52
C SER A 231 21.87 3.62 -12.02
N TYR A 232 20.84 3.03 -12.62
CA TYR A 232 20.41 1.66 -12.39
C TYR A 232 20.81 0.79 -13.57
N THR A 233 21.45 -0.34 -13.29
CA THR A 233 21.85 -1.33 -14.30
C THR A 233 21.43 -2.72 -13.86
N PHE A 234 20.75 -3.43 -14.76
CA PHE A 234 20.32 -4.81 -14.59
C PHE A 234 20.77 -5.62 -15.80
N ASN A 235 21.27 -6.84 -15.58
CA ASN A 235 21.74 -7.70 -16.67
C ASN A 235 20.61 -8.18 -17.57
N ASN A 236 19.38 -8.27 -17.03
CA ASN A 236 18.18 -8.71 -17.74
C ASN A 236 16.92 -8.33 -16.95
N ILE A 237 15.76 -8.64 -17.52
CA ILE A 237 14.45 -8.34 -16.91
C ILE A 237 14.21 -9.08 -15.58
N PHE A 238 14.78 -10.27 -15.38
CA PHE A 238 14.60 -11.04 -14.14
C PHE A 238 15.27 -10.36 -12.93
N GLU A 239 16.44 -9.74 -13.15
CA GLU A 239 17.09 -8.95 -12.11
C GLU A 239 16.27 -7.70 -11.74
N LEU A 240 15.65 -7.05 -12.73
CA LEU A 240 14.74 -5.93 -12.49
C LEU A 240 13.52 -6.37 -11.69
N ILE A 241 12.89 -7.50 -12.03
CA ILE A 241 11.75 -8.07 -11.28
C ILE A 241 12.15 -8.36 -9.84
N LYS A 242 13.29 -9.05 -9.63
CA LYS A 242 13.79 -9.33 -8.29
C LYS A 242 13.96 -8.03 -7.49
N LYS A 243 14.55 -7.00 -8.10
CA LYS A 243 14.75 -5.71 -7.43
C LYS A 243 13.43 -5.02 -7.14
N LEU A 244 12.48 -5.06 -8.06
CA LEU A 244 11.14 -4.50 -7.87
C LEU A 244 10.40 -5.19 -6.73
N SER A 245 10.50 -6.52 -6.62
CA SER A 245 9.92 -7.30 -5.51
C SER A 245 10.54 -6.96 -4.14
N GLU A 246 11.83 -6.63 -4.09
CA GLU A 246 12.47 -6.12 -2.87
C GLU A 246 11.91 -4.74 -2.48
N ILE A 247 11.81 -3.83 -3.47
CA ILE A 247 11.28 -2.48 -3.24
C ILE A 247 9.80 -2.55 -2.84
N TYR A 248 9.02 -3.45 -3.45
CA TYR A 248 7.62 -3.70 -3.10
C TYR A 248 7.48 -4.04 -1.61
N LYS A 249 8.26 -5.00 -1.12
CA LYS A 249 8.20 -5.47 0.27
C LYS A 249 8.56 -4.37 1.26
N ASP A 250 9.59 -3.57 0.95
CA ASP A 250 9.98 -2.41 1.77
C ASP A 250 8.85 -1.36 1.80
N LEU A 251 8.27 -1.05 0.64
CA LEU A 251 7.17 -0.11 0.52
C LEU A 251 5.91 -0.57 1.27
N GLU A 252 5.51 -1.83 1.06
CA GLU A 252 4.36 -2.44 1.74
C GLU A 252 4.55 -2.44 3.26
N ALA A 253 5.72 -2.84 3.74
CA ALA A 253 6.04 -2.80 5.17
C ALA A 253 5.92 -1.37 5.74
N LYS A 254 6.55 -0.38 5.10
CA LYS A 254 6.47 1.02 5.55
C LYS A 254 5.04 1.58 5.55
N VAL A 255 4.25 1.23 4.53
CA VAL A 255 2.85 1.66 4.42
C VAL A 255 2.00 1.00 5.51
N LEU A 256 2.12 -0.30 5.74
CA LEU A 256 1.33 -1.01 6.75
C LEU A 256 1.75 -0.65 8.19
N ASP A 257 3.04 -0.46 8.43
CA ASP A 257 3.57 -0.03 9.74
C ASP A 257 3.02 1.35 10.16
N SER A 258 2.54 2.14 9.21
CA SER A 258 1.93 3.46 9.48
C SER A 258 0.63 3.40 10.30
N ILE A 259 -0.02 2.23 10.32
CA ILE A 259 -1.26 1.98 11.08
C ILE A 259 -1.07 0.91 12.16
N ASP A 260 0.14 0.38 12.34
CA ASP A 260 0.45 -0.53 13.41
C ASP A 260 0.52 0.22 14.74
N LEU A 261 -0.45 -0.05 15.61
CA LEU A 261 -0.56 0.56 16.94
C LEU A 261 0.52 0.05 17.91
N THR A 262 1.23 -1.02 17.57
CA THR A 262 2.32 -1.57 18.41
C THR A 262 3.69 -0.95 18.10
N LYS A 263 3.82 -0.28 16.95
CA LYS A 263 5.07 0.37 16.50
C LYS A 263 5.06 1.90 16.61
N ASN A 264 3.89 2.51 16.84
CA ASN A 264 3.70 3.97 16.79
C ASN A 264 3.36 4.63 18.15
N ASP A 265 3.72 4.01 19.28
CA ASP A 265 3.61 4.59 20.63
C ASP A 265 4.90 5.29 21.09
#